data_AF-A0A1X1WID9-F1
#
_entry.id   AF-A0A1X1WID9-F1
#
_cell.length_a   1.000
_cell.length_b   1.000
_cell.length_c   1.000
_cell.angle_alpha   90.00
_cell.angle_beta   90.00
_cell.angle_gamma   90.00
#
_symmetry.space_group_name_H-M   'P 1'
#
loop_
_entity.id
_entity.type
_entity.pdbx_description
1 polymer ?
#
loop_
_entity_poly.entity_id
_entity_poly.type
_entity_poly.pdbx_seq_one_letter_code
_entity_poly.pdbx_strand_id
1 'polypeptide(L)'
;MTEPDRERIEAALSELRTEATAALDRLTNHRDRAAQLRAEADAELRAYATEYRTIRARGFFTAAQLKQLGFTAPRTRQRRAKRTP
;
A
#
# COMPACT_ATOMS: atom_id res chain seq x y z
N MET A 1 37.66 -4.80 -33.61
CA MET A 1 36.33 -4.19 -33.40
C MET A 1 36.21 -3.05 -34.37
N THR A 2 35.30 -3.17 -35.32
CA THR A 2 35.14 -2.21 -36.42
C THR A 2 34.26 -1.04 -35.98
N GLU A 3 34.34 0.09 -36.67
CA GLU A 3 33.49 1.26 -36.43
C GLU A 3 31.97 0.93 -36.43
N PRO A 4 31.42 0.12 -37.37
CA PRO A 4 30.03 -0.29 -37.32
C PRO A 4 29.69 -1.19 -36.12
N ASP A 5 30.66 -1.90 -35.53
CA ASP A 5 30.43 -2.65 -34.28
C ASP A 5 30.28 -1.71 -33.09
N ARG A 6 31.05 -0.61 -33.05
CA ARG A 6 30.96 0.39 -31.98
C ARG A 6 29.61 1.11 -32.01
N GLU A 7 29.16 1.55 -33.18
CA GLU A 7 27.87 2.22 -33.35
C GLU A 7 26.70 1.34 -32.90
N ARG A 8 26.72 0.04 -33.25
CA ARG A 8 25.69 -0.92 -32.80
C ARG A 8 25.69 -1.11 -31.28
N ILE A 9 26.87 -1.19 -30.67
CA ILE A 9 27.00 -1.30 -29.20
C ILE A 9 26.46 -0.04 -28.53
N GLU A 10 26.79 1.14 -29.05
CA GLU A 10 26.30 2.41 -28.50
C GLU A 10 24.77 2.55 -28.62
N ALA A 11 24.19 2.13 -29.75
CA ALA A 11 22.75 2.09 -29.94
C ALA A 11 22.08 1.16 -28.91
N ALA A 12 22.59 -0.07 -28.76
CA ALA A 12 22.06 -1.03 -27.79
C ALA A 12 22.17 -0.53 -26.33
N LEU A 13 23.27 0.14 -25.98
CA LEU A 13 23.42 0.75 -24.65
C LEU A 13 22.44 1.91 -24.43
N SER A 14 22.16 2.70 -25.47
CA SER A 14 21.18 3.79 -25.41
C SER A 14 19.76 3.26 -25.20
N GLU A 15 19.38 2.20 -25.94
CA GLU A 15 18.10 1.51 -25.78
C GLU A 15 17.96 0.93 -24.36
N LEU A 16 18.99 0.22 -23.88
CA LEU A 16 18.99 -0.35 -22.53
C LEU A 16 18.84 0.72 -21.44
N ARG A 17 19.52 1.86 -21.59
CA ARG A 17 19.38 2.99 -20.63
C ARG A 17 17.98 3.58 -20.65
N THR A 18 17.38 3.69 -21.84
CA THR A 18 16.01 4.19 -22.01
C THR A 18 15.02 3.23 -21.34
N GLU A 19 15.15 1.94 -21.58
CA GLU A 19 14.29 0.92 -20.96
C GLU A 19 14.45 0.87 -19.45
N ALA A 20 15.68 0.94 -18.94
CA ALA A 20 15.96 0.97 -17.50
C ALA A 20 15.31 2.18 -16.82
N THR A 21 15.39 3.36 -17.45
CA THR A 21 14.76 4.58 -16.94
C THR A 21 13.23 4.42 -16.91
N ALA A 22 12.63 3.95 -17.99
CA ALA A 22 11.19 3.70 -18.05
C ALA A 22 10.72 2.66 -17.02
N ALA A 23 11.55 1.63 -16.74
CA ALA A 23 11.26 0.65 -15.70
C ALA A 23 11.29 1.24 -14.29
N LEU A 24 12.25 2.13 -14.00
CA LEU A 24 12.33 2.83 -12.72
C LEU A 24 11.14 3.76 -12.50
N ASP A 25 10.67 4.45 -13.53
CA ASP A 25 9.48 5.29 -13.46
C ASP A 25 8.22 4.47 -13.16
N ARG A 26 8.06 3.32 -13.85
CA ARG A 26 6.96 2.38 -13.55
C ARG A 26 7.00 1.88 -12.11
N LEU A 27 8.18 1.51 -11.61
CA LEU A 27 8.35 1.04 -10.24
C LEU A 27 7.99 2.13 -9.21
N THR A 28 8.41 3.37 -9.47
CA THR A 28 8.10 4.53 -8.63
C THR A 28 6.58 4.76 -8.58
N ASN A 29 5.93 4.76 -9.75
CA ASN A 29 4.47 4.91 -9.84
C ASN A 29 3.72 3.79 -9.09
N HIS A 30 4.15 2.53 -9.22
CA HIS A 30 3.56 1.42 -8.49
C HIS A 30 3.74 1.55 -6.97
N ARG A 31 4.93 1.98 -6.52
CA ARG A 31 5.21 2.22 -5.10
C ARG A 31 4.28 3.29 -4.55
N ASP A 32 4.13 4.39 -5.25
CA ASP A 32 3.32 5.52 -4.80
C ASP A 32 1.82 5.16 -4.80
N ARG A 33 1.36 4.43 -5.82
CA ARG A 33 0.00 3.87 -5.85
C ARG A 33 -0.26 2.89 -4.70
N ALA A 34 0.71 2.03 -4.38
CA ALA A 34 0.60 1.11 -3.24
C ALA A 34 0.58 1.86 -1.89
N ALA A 35 1.32 2.97 -1.77
CA ALA A 35 1.28 3.82 -0.58
C ALA A 35 -0.10 4.49 -0.43
N GLN A 36 -0.68 4.99 -1.52
CA GLN A 36 -2.01 5.56 -1.54
C GLN A 36 -3.08 4.53 -1.13
N LEU A 37 -3.09 3.34 -1.75
CA LEU A 37 -4.05 2.28 -1.41
C LEU A 37 -3.96 1.85 0.06
N ARG A 38 -2.74 1.84 0.64
CA ARG A 38 -2.56 1.58 2.08
C ARG A 38 -3.15 2.69 2.94
N ALA A 39 -2.98 3.95 2.55
CA ALA A 39 -3.56 5.07 3.27
C ALA A 39 -5.10 5.06 3.21
N GLU A 40 -5.68 4.74 2.05
CA GLU A 40 -7.11 4.58 1.84
C GLU A 40 -7.65 3.43 2.72
N ALA A 41 -7.03 2.25 2.67
CA ALA A 41 -7.41 1.11 3.51
C ALA A 41 -7.31 1.41 5.03
N ASP A 42 -6.28 2.15 5.45
CA ASP A 42 -6.13 2.59 6.83
C ASP A 42 -7.24 3.59 7.24
N ALA A 43 -7.66 4.47 6.33
CA ALA A 43 -8.75 5.41 6.58
C ALA A 43 -10.10 4.67 6.70
N GLU A 44 -10.38 3.74 5.79
CA GLU A 44 -11.57 2.89 5.84
C GLU A 44 -11.63 2.05 7.13
N LEU A 45 -10.51 1.46 7.54
CA LEU A 45 -10.44 0.69 8.79
C LEU A 45 -10.73 1.57 10.02
N ARG A 46 -10.25 2.82 10.04
CA ARG A 46 -10.55 3.77 11.12
C ARG A 46 -12.01 4.16 11.13
N ALA A 47 -12.60 4.45 9.97
CA ALA A 47 -14.02 4.78 9.84
C ALA A 47 -14.90 3.61 10.35
N TYR A 48 -14.61 2.40 9.87
CA TYR A 48 -15.26 1.18 10.34
C TYR A 48 -15.12 1.00 11.85
N ALA A 49 -13.92 1.26 12.41
CA ALA A 49 -13.69 1.14 13.84
C ALA A 49 -14.49 2.13 14.67
N THR A 50 -14.66 3.37 14.19
CA THR A 50 -15.51 4.36 14.82
C THR A 50 -16.96 3.90 14.82
N GLU A 51 -17.50 3.50 13.68
CA GLU A 51 -18.88 3.03 13.57
C GLU A 51 -19.16 1.79 14.43
N TYR A 52 -18.26 0.80 14.40
CA TYR A 52 -18.35 -0.39 15.24
C TYR A 52 -18.42 -0.03 16.73
N ARG A 53 -17.58 0.90 17.19
CA ARG A 53 -17.59 1.37 18.59
C ARG A 53 -18.86 2.13 18.94
N THR A 54 -19.36 2.98 18.03
CA THR A 54 -20.62 3.70 18.22
C THR A 54 -21.79 2.72 18.39
N ILE A 55 -21.88 1.70 17.53
CA ILE A 55 -22.91 0.65 17.63
C ILE A 55 -22.77 -0.13 18.95
N ARG A 56 -21.55 -0.51 19.34
CA ARG A 56 -21.28 -1.18 20.63
C ARG A 56 -21.68 -0.32 21.82
N ALA A 57 -21.39 0.98 21.80
CA ALA A 57 -21.70 1.90 22.89
C ALA A 57 -23.21 2.11 23.07
N ARG A 58 -23.98 2.04 21.99
CA ARG A 58 -25.45 2.08 22.05
C ARG A 58 -26.07 0.82 22.66
N GLY A 59 -25.31 -0.27 22.78
CA GLY A 59 -25.76 -1.48 23.49
C GLY A 59 -26.77 -2.35 22.74
N PHE A 60 -27.16 -2.00 21.51
CA PHE A 60 -28.12 -2.78 20.71
C PHE A 60 -27.67 -4.21 20.39
N PHE A 61 -26.35 -4.41 20.28
CA PHE A 61 -25.78 -5.71 19.93
C PHE A 61 -24.60 -6.08 20.84
N THR A 62 -24.59 -7.33 21.29
CA THR A 62 -23.40 -7.96 21.88
C THR A 62 -22.31 -8.17 20.83
N ALA A 63 -21.06 -8.38 21.27
CA ALA A 63 -19.95 -8.62 20.35
C ALA A 63 -20.15 -9.92 19.54
N ALA A 64 -20.80 -10.91 20.15
CA ALA A 64 -21.16 -12.16 19.49
C ALA A 64 -22.19 -11.95 18.38
N GLN A 65 -23.24 -11.16 18.63
CA GLN A 65 -24.27 -10.83 17.63
C GLN A 65 -23.67 -10.04 16.46
N LEU A 66 -22.80 -9.06 16.73
CA LEU A 66 -22.10 -8.34 15.66
C LEU A 66 -21.24 -9.27 14.81
N LYS A 67 -20.52 -10.20 15.44
CA LYS A 67 -19.73 -11.21 14.72
C LYS A 67 -20.61 -12.10 13.83
N GLN A 68 -21.78 -12.52 14.31
CA GLN A 68 -22.74 -13.31 13.52
C GLN A 68 -23.28 -12.53 12.31
N LEU A 69 -23.44 -11.22 12.44
CA LEU A 69 -23.84 -10.31 11.36
C LEU A 69 -22.67 -9.92 10.43
N GLY A 70 -21.48 -10.50 10.62
CA GLY A 70 -20.29 -10.20 9.81
C GLY A 70 -19.47 -9.00 10.27
N PHE A 71 -19.91 -8.29 11.31
CA PHE A 71 -19.16 -7.19 11.92
C PHE A 71 -18.07 -7.74 12.86
N THR A 72 -16.85 -7.84 12.35
CA THR A 72 -15.69 -8.25 13.14
C THR A 72 -15.12 -7.07 13.94
N ALA A 73 -14.67 -7.30 15.16
CA ALA A 73 -14.04 -6.25 15.95
C ALA A 73 -12.78 -5.74 15.22
N PRO A 74 -12.67 -4.42 14.95
CA PRO A 74 -11.54 -3.88 14.22
C PRO A 74 -10.26 -4.16 14.99
N ARG A 75 -9.29 -4.82 14.34
CA ARG A 75 -7.95 -4.97 14.89
C ARG A 75 -7.28 -3.61 14.81
N THR A 76 -7.42 -2.79 15.84
CA THR A 76 -6.57 -1.61 15.98
C THR A 76 -5.15 -2.12 16.11
N ARG A 77 -4.33 -1.99 15.06
CA ARG A 77 -2.90 -2.23 15.17
C ARG A 77 -2.44 -1.48 16.42
N GLN A 78 -1.92 -2.20 17.41
CA GLN A 78 -1.26 -1.54 18.53
C GLN A 78 -0.19 -0.66 17.90
N ARG A 79 -0.33 0.66 18.11
CA ARG A 79 0.68 1.63 17.73
C ARG A 79 1.97 1.15 18.40
N ARG A 80 2.90 0.57 17.63
CA ARG A 80 4.19 0.10 18.13
C ARG A 80 4.78 1.29 18.88
N ALA A 81 4.85 1.20 20.20
CA ALA A 81 5.44 2.27 20.99
C ALA A 81 6.84 2.48 20.45
N LYS A 82 7.17 3.72 20.04
CA LYS A 82 8.57 4.08 19.79
C LYS A 82 9.31 3.76 21.09
N ARG A 83 10.21 2.78 21.07
CA ARG A 83 11.25 2.67 22.08
C ARG A 83 12.04 3.97 21.99
N THR A 84 11.83 4.85 22.95
CA THR A 84 12.72 6.00 23.17
C THR A 84 14.10 5.44 23.53
N PRO A 85 15.20 5.97 22.95
CA PRO A 85 16.56 5.53 23.25
C PRO A 85 16.93 5.72 24.73
#